data_AF-A0A1Q6U5S7-F1
#
_entry.id   AF-A0A1Q6U5S7-F1
#
_cell.length_a   1.000
_cell.length_b   1.000
_cell.length_c   1.000
_cell.angle_alpha   90.00
_cell.angle_beta   90.00
_cell.angle_gamma   90.00
#
_symmetry.space_group_name_H-M   'P 1'
#
loop_
_entity.id
_entity.type
_entity.pdbx_description
1 polymer ?
#
loop_
_entity_poly.entity_id
_entity_poly.type
_entity_poly.pdbx_seq_one_letter_code
_entity_poly.pdbx_strand_id
1 'polypeptide(L)'
;MGKSKKAPNYATTSTTTDNLFGSSTSSKNGTSYSAPNWMKNSMSTISNNLNSTMNQMLSNDFTNDANFKVYQEQLNKSAAQNYDSSVLSQLADKNLMRSSGLQAATNAFANTLADKTANLYDSYYNRQANNLSNLLNTSNTLYNYISGLNNSSQSNANSVSSYNLNKFYADQTAKQQLFNNIVNGASSFSNIANTWSPTTQIGNLFSGSGSNTSTLSNAYNNSNL
;
A
#
# COMPACT_ATOMS: atom_id res chain seq x y z
N MET A 1 -10.48 -25.05 -40.06
CA MET A 1 -11.28 -23.94 -39.49
C MET A 1 -10.81 -23.67 -38.07
N GLY A 2 -10.13 -22.54 -37.86
CA GLY A 2 -9.38 -22.26 -36.63
C GLY A 2 -10.29 -21.83 -35.48
N LYS A 3 -10.19 -22.50 -34.33
CA LYS A 3 -10.78 -22.01 -33.08
C LYS A 3 -10.11 -20.68 -32.75
N SER A 4 -10.87 -19.59 -32.75
CA SER A 4 -10.44 -18.29 -32.25
C SER A 4 -9.92 -18.48 -30.82
N LYS A 5 -8.60 -18.42 -30.65
CA LYS A 5 -7.99 -18.42 -29.32
C LYS A 5 -8.26 -17.04 -28.75
N LYS A 6 -9.25 -16.95 -27.87
CA LYS A 6 -9.60 -15.77 -27.08
C LYS A 6 -8.32 -15.15 -26.49
N ALA A 7 -8.24 -13.82 -26.49
CA ALA A 7 -7.15 -13.09 -25.84
C ALA A 7 -6.96 -13.59 -24.39
N PRO A 8 -5.73 -13.55 -23.85
CA PRO A 8 -5.48 -14.00 -22.49
C PRO A 8 -6.35 -13.24 -21.49
N ASN A 9 -6.93 -13.96 -20.52
CA ASN A 9 -7.66 -13.33 -19.43
C ASN A 9 -6.70 -12.46 -18.60
N TYR A 10 -7.24 -11.37 -18.03
CA TYR A 10 -6.51 -10.54 -17.09
C TYR A 10 -5.95 -11.40 -15.94
N ALA A 11 -4.69 -11.17 -15.59
CA ALA A 11 -3.97 -11.96 -14.61
C ALA A 11 -4.52 -11.73 -13.19
N THR A 12 -4.70 -12.82 -12.46
CA THR A 12 -4.90 -12.75 -11.01
C THR A 12 -3.55 -12.90 -10.33
N THR A 13 -3.14 -11.91 -9.54
CA THR A 13 -1.86 -11.95 -8.82
C THR A 13 -2.07 -11.62 -7.35
N SER A 14 -1.25 -12.24 -6.50
CA SER A 14 -1.26 -11.99 -5.07
C SER A 14 0.10 -11.47 -4.62
N THR A 15 0.08 -10.46 -3.75
CA THR A 15 1.25 -9.96 -3.01
C THR A 15 1.01 -10.30 -1.55
N THR A 16 1.96 -10.98 -0.93
CA THR A 16 1.88 -11.44 0.47
C THR A 16 3.09 -10.93 1.24
N THR A 17 2.90 -10.76 2.54
CA THR A 17 3.96 -10.45 3.50
C THR A 17 4.15 -11.58 4.52
N ASP A 18 3.78 -12.80 4.13
CA ASP A 18 3.90 -14.01 4.95
C ASP A 18 3.29 -13.85 6.36
N ASN A 19 2.06 -13.34 6.39
CA ASN A 19 1.27 -13.04 7.60
C ASN A 19 1.75 -11.86 8.46
N LEU A 20 2.82 -11.16 8.08
CA LEU A 20 3.23 -9.94 8.79
C LEU A 20 2.18 -8.86 8.64
N PHE A 21 1.84 -8.45 7.42
CA PHE A 21 0.85 -7.42 7.10
C PHE A 21 -0.24 -7.94 6.15
N GLY A 22 -0.42 -9.25 6.09
CA GLY A 22 -1.46 -9.89 5.26
C GLY A 22 -1.08 -9.98 3.79
N SER A 23 -2.12 -10.07 2.96
CA SER A 23 -1.96 -10.25 1.51
C SER A 23 -3.03 -9.51 0.71
N SER A 24 -2.67 -9.06 -0.48
CA SER A 24 -3.56 -8.43 -1.45
C SER A 24 -3.61 -9.26 -2.72
N THR A 25 -4.81 -9.60 -3.16
CA THR A 25 -5.04 -10.32 -4.43
C THR A 25 -5.78 -9.40 -5.40
N SER A 26 -5.18 -9.14 -6.54
CA SER A 26 -5.76 -8.31 -7.61
C SER A 26 -6.17 -9.19 -8.78
N SER A 27 -7.34 -8.91 -9.31
CA SER A 27 -7.94 -9.60 -10.45
C SER A 27 -8.64 -8.58 -11.35
N LYS A 28 -9.28 -9.06 -12.43
CA LYS A 28 -10.08 -8.20 -13.31
C LYS A 28 -11.18 -7.44 -12.56
N ASN A 29 -11.69 -8.03 -11.48
CA ASN A 29 -12.83 -7.51 -10.72
C ASN A 29 -12.40 -6.57 -9.57
N GLY A 30 -11.11 -6.29 -9.44
CA GLY A 30 -10.54 -5.42 -8.41
C GLY A 30 -9.55 -6.12 -7.48
N THR A 31 -9.15 -5.39 -6.45
CA THR A 31 -8.18 -5.82 -5.44
C THR A 31 -8.89 -6.12 -4.12
N SER A 32 -8.64 -7.31 -3.59
CA SER A 32 -9.11 -7.74 -2.28
C SER A 32 -7.93 -7.88 -1.33
N TYR A 33 -8.10 -7.43 -0.09
CA TYR A 33 -7.09 -7.53 0.97
C TYR A 33 -7.53 -8.51 2.06
N SER A 34 -6.60 -9.35 2.50
CA SER A 34 -6.76 -10.30 3.60
C SER A 34 -5.87 -9.89 4.77
N ALA A 35 -6.49 -9.36 5.82
CA ALA A 35 -5.82 -8.94 7.04
C ALA A 35 -5.39 -10.14 7.91
N PRO A 36 -4.21 -10.11 8.54
CA PRO A 36 -3.85 -11.06 9.58
C PRO A 36 -4.65 -10.78 10.87
N ASN A 37 -4.78 -11.79 11.73
CA ASN A 37 -5.61 -11.70 12.94
C ASN A 37 -5.17 -10.57 13.88
N TRP A 38 -3.87 -10.40 14.07
CA TRP A 38 -3.36 -9.34 14.94
C TRP A 38 -3.82 -7.96 14.44
N MET A 39 -3.84 -7.72 13.13
CA MET A 39 -4.22 -6.42 12.56
C MET A 39 -5.73 -6.18 12.67
N LYS A 40 -6.54 -7.24 12.49
CA LYS A 40 -7.99 -7.18 12.76
C LYS A 40 -8.26 -6.82 14.22
N ASN A 41 -7.55 -7.47 15.14
CA ASN A 41 -7.66 -7.22 16.58
C ASN A 41 -7.21 -5.79 16.91
N SER A 42 -6.07 -5.35 16.37
CA SER A 42 -5.57 -3.98 16.56
C SER A 42 -6.56 -2.94 16.04
N MET A 43 -7.14 -3.13 14.85
CA MET A 43 -8.11 -2.18 14.31
C MET A 43 -9.41 -2.14 15.14
N SER A 44 -9.87 -3.28 15.65
CA SER A 44 -11.00 -3.36 16.57
C SER A 44 -10.71 -2.61 17.88
N THR A 45 -9.54 -2.86 18.48
CA THR A 45 -9.08 -2.15 19.70
C THR A 45 -8.95 -0.65 19.45
N ILE A 46 -8.36 -0.24 18.31
CA ILE A 46 -8.23 1.17 17.94
C ILE A 46 -9.61 1.82 17.79
N SER A 47 -10.55 1.17 17.10
CA SER A 47 -11.91 1.68 16.92
C SER A 47 -12.63 1.89 18.25
N ASN A 48 -12.57 0.90 19.14
CA ASN A 48 -13.17 0.97 20.47
C ASN A 48 -12.53 2.07 21.32
N ASN A 49 -11.20 2.15 21.31
CA ASN A 49 -10.47 3.16 22.08
C ASN A 49 -10.66 4.57 21.52
N LEU A 50 -10.73 4.75 20.20
CA LEU A 50 -11.04 6.03 19.57
C LEU A 50 -12.40 6.54 20.03
N ASN A 51 -13.42 5.68 19.98
CA ASN A 51 -14.76 6.02 20.42
C ASN A 51 -14.77 6.37 21.92
N SER A 52 -14.11 5.57 22.76
CA SER A 52 -13.98 5.83 24.19
C SER A 52 -13.28 7.16 24.49
N THR A 53 -12.11 7.42 23.87
CA THR A 53 -11.34 8.66 24.07
C THR A 53 -12.11 9.88 23.57
N MET A 54 -12.79 9.80 22.42
CA MET A 54 -13.63 10.89 21.93
C MET A 54 -14.81 11.18 22.86
N ASN A 55 -15.50 10.15 23.34
CA ASN A 55 -16.59 10.32 24.29
C ASN A 55 -16.11 10.94 25.60
N GLN A 56 -14.94 10.52 26.10
CA GLN A 56 -14.33 11.09 27.30
C GLN A 56 -13.93 12.56 27.12
N MET A 57 -13.44 12.95 25.94
CA MET A 57 -13.16 14.36 25.64
C MET A 57 -14.44 15.21 25.54
N LEU A 58 -15.54 14.63 25.04
CA LEU A 58 -16.81 15.35 24.85
C LEU A 58 -17.64 15.44 26.14
N SER A 59 -17.57 14.43 27.01
CA SER A 59 -18.46 14.34 28.17
C SER A 59 -17.99 15.15 29.38
N ASN A 60 -16.74 15.63 29.39
CA ASN A 60 -16.07 16.14 30.60
C ASN A 60 -16.22 15.16 31.78
N ASP A 61 -16.39 13.86 31.52
CA ASP A 61 -16.64 12.87 32.55
C ASP A 61 -15.33 12.34 33.12
N PHE A 62 -14.73 13.16 33.98
CA PHE A 62 -13.50 12.87 34.71
C PHE A 62 -13.66 11.70 35.69
N THR A 63 -14.91 11.33 36.00
CA THR A 63 -15.27 10.30 36.98
C THR A 63 -14.84 8.90 36.55
N ASN A 64 -14.62 8.66 35.26
CA ASN A 64 -14.25 7.33 34.74
C ASN A 64 -12.74 7.16 34.49
N ASP A 65 -11.93 8.21 34.68
CA ASP A 65 -10.47 8.09 34.60
C ASP A 65 -9.88 7.75 35.97
N ALA A 66 -9.30 6.55 36.08
CA ALA A 66 -8.66 6.06 37.30
C ALA A 66 -7.47 6.93 37.75
N ASN A 67 -6.68 7.46 36.80
CA ASN A 67 -5.58 8.35 37.11
C ASN A 67 -6.09 9.71 37.58
N PHE A 68 -7.19 10.21 37.01
CA PHE A 68 -7.84 11.42 37.48
C PHE A 68 -8.33 11.26 38.93
N LYS A 69 -9.03 10.15 39.23
CA LYS A 69 -9.50 9.81 40.58
C LYS A 69 -8.37 9.75 41.61
N VAL A 70 -7.30 8.99 41.31
CA VAL A 70 -6.15 8.84 42.22
C VAL A 70 -5.48 10.20 42.47
N TYR A 71 -5.31 11.01 41.44
CA TYR A 71 -4.68 12.33 41.59
C TYR A 71 -5.57 13.30 42.34
N GLN A 72 -6.89 13.28 42.10
CA GLN A 72 -7.87 14.06 42.85
C GLN A 72 -7.87 13.70 44.33
N GLU A 73 -7.81 12.40 44.67
CA GLU A 73 -7.71 11.94 46.06
C GLU A 73 -6.42 12.40 46.74
N GLN A 74 -5.28 12.34 46.03
CA GLN A 74 -4.01 12.87 46.53
C GLN A 74 -4.07 14.39 46.75
N LEU A 75 -4.72 15.12 45.83
CA LEU A 75 -4.93 16.56 45.93
C LEU A 75 -5.76 16.89 47.17
N ASN A 76 -6.84 16.16 47.40
CA ASN A 76 -7.69 16.34 48.58
C ASN A 76 -6.94 16.04 49.90
N LYS A 77 -6.14 14.96 49.95
CA LYS A 77 -5.29 14.63 51.11
C LYS A 77 -4.23 15.70 51.36
N SER A 78 -3.55 16.14 50.31
CA SER A 78 -2.51 17.18 50.39
C SER A 78 -3.09 18.54 50.75
N ALA A 79 -4.28 18.88 50.25
CA ALA A 79 -4.98 20.11 50.60
C ALA A 79 -5.35 20.13 52.09
N ALA A 80 -5.89 19.03 52.62
CA ALA A 80 -6.21 18.90 54.04
C ALA A 80 -4.96 19.05 54.93
N GLN A 81 -3.87 18.37 54.58
CA GLN A 81 -2.60 18.44 55.34
C GLN A 81 -1.92 19.81 55.23
N ASN A 82 -1.92 20.43 54.05
CA ASN A 82 -1.30 21.75 53.83
C ASN A 82 -2.12 22.88 54.46
N TYR A 83 -3.44 22.76 54.56
CA TYR A 83 -4.24 23.75 55.27
C TYR A 83 -3.88 23.75 56.77
N ASP A 84 -3.78 22.56 57.37
CA ASP A 84 -3.41 22.38 58.78
C ASP A 84 -1.98 22.89 59.07
N SER A 85 -1.03 22.57 58.19
CA SER A 85 0.36 22.99 58.36
C SER A 85 0.63 24.44 57.96
N SER A 86 -0.01 24.98 56.91
CA SER A 86 0.33 26.32 56.40
C SER A 86 -0.58 27.42 56.94
N VAL A 87 -1.88 27.16 57.11
CA VAL A 87 -2.81 28.17 57.64
C VAL A 87 -2.77 28.12 59.16
N LEU A 88 -3.00 26.94 59.76
CA LEU A 88 -3.13 26.85 61.22
C LEU A 88 -1.79 27.01 61.96
N SER A 89 -0.69 26.40 61.49
CA SER A 89 0.62 26.61 62.16
C SER A 89 1.17 28.02 61.98
N GLN A 90 1.05 28.66 60.80
CA GLN A 90 1.55 30.04 60.62
C GLN A 90 0.74 31.07 61.42
N LEU A 91 -0.56 30.83 61.63
CA LEU A 91 -1.41 31.67 62.47
C LEU A 91 -1.10 31.49 63.96
N ALA A 92 -0.83 30.25 64.38
CA ALA A 92 -0.42 29.93 65.75
C ALA A 92 0.95 30.54 66.08
N ASP A 93 1.95 30.37 65.20
CA ASP A 93 3.32 30.88 65.41
C ASP A 93 3.39 32.41 65.45
N LYS A 94 2.51 33.09 64.72
CA LYS A 94 2.47 34.56 64.69
C LYS A 94 1.50 35.17 65.70
N ASN A 95 0.79 34.35 66.49
CA ASN A 95 -0.28 34.80 67.38
C ASN A 95 -1.35 35.65 66.64
N LEU A 96 -1.49 35.43 65.33
CA LEU A 96 -2.26 36.21 64.37
C LEU A 96 -3.59 35.53 64.02
N MET A 97 -4.21 34.81 64.95
CA MET A 97 -5.58 34.28 64.77
C MET A 97 -6.67 35.36 64.57
N ARG A 98 -6.29 36.65 64.50
CA ARG A 98 -7.18 37.77 64.21
C ARG A 98 -7.62 37.70 62.74
N SER A 99 -8.91 37.96 62.51
CA SER A 99 -9.65 37.80 61.24
C SER A 99 -8.91 38.16 59.94
N SER A 100 -8.08 39.20 59.91
CA SER A 100 -7.38 39.65 58.69
C SER A 100 -6.22 38.75 58.23
N GLY A 101 -5.45 38.18 59.16
CA GLY A 101 -4.35 37.27 58.85
C GLY A 101 -4.87 35.90 58.39
N LEU A 102 -5.94 35.43 59.03
CA LEU A 102 -6.68 34.25 58.62
C LEU A 102 -7.24 34.42 57.19
N GLN A 103 -7.85 35.57 56.89
CA GLN A 103 -8.41 35.81 55.56
C GLN A 103 -7.34 35.83 54.45
N ALA A 104 -6.16 36.42 54.71
CA ALA A 104 -5.06 36.43 53.75
C ALA A 104 -4.47 35.01 53.52
N ALA A 105 -4.25 34.25 54.59
CA ALA A 105 -3.74 32.88 54.51
C ALA A 105 -4.73 31.94 53.81
N THR A 106 -6.02 32.06 54.12
CA THR A 106 -7.09 31.28 53.47
C THR A 106 -7.22 31.62 51.99
N ASN A 107 -7.11 32.88 51.59
CA ASN A 107 -7.13 33.28 50.17
C ASN A 107 -5.91 32.74 49.41
N ALA A 108 -4.71 32.76 50.00
CA ALA A 108 -3.51 32.20 49.38
C ALA A 108 -3.61 30.68 49.20
N PHE A 109 -4.16 29.97 50.20
CA PHE A 109 -4.44 28.54 50.10
C PHE A 109 -5.49 28.25 49.01
N ALA A 110 -6.58 29.02 48.95
CA ALA A 110 -7.62 28.88 47.95
C ALA A 110 -7.08 29.04 46.52
N ASN A 111 -6.20 30.03 46.29
CA ASN A 111 -5.52 30.21 45.00
C ASN A 111 -4.62 29.02 44.66
N THR A 112 -3.83 28.53 45.63
CA THR A 112 -2.96 27.35 45.42
C THR A 112 -3.77 26.10 45.06
N LEU A 113 -4.92 25.91 45.71
CA LEU A 113 -5.81 24.79 45.43
C LEU A 113 -6.46 24.92 44.04
N ALA A 114 -6.88 26.13 43.66
CA ALA A 114 -7.40 26.42 42.33
C ALA A 114 -6.36 26.13 41.24
N ASP A 115 -5.12 26.59 41.41
CA ASP A 115 -4.02 26.35 40.45
C ASP A 115 -3.72 24.85 40.29
N LYS A 116 -3.64 24.10 41.39
CA LYS A 116 -3.44 22.65 41.33
C LYS A 116 -4.59 21.92 40.64
N THR A 117 -5.82 22.42 40.83
CA THR A 117 -7.02 21.86 40.21
C THR A 117 -7.05 22.15 38.71
N ALA A 118 -6.71 23.37 38.28
CA ALA A 118 -6.55 23.71 36.86
C ALA A 118 -5.50 22.83 36.17
N ASN A 119 -4.33 22.66 36.80
CA ASN A 119 -3.26 21.79 36.29
C ASN A 119 -3.69 20.32 36.14
N LEU A 120 -4.56 19.82 37.02
CA LEU A 120 -5.11 18.47 36.93
C LEU A 120 -5.98 18.30 35.67
N TYR A 121 -6.86 19.27 35.41
CA TYR A 121 -7.71 19.27 34.21
C TYR A 121 -6.88 19.39 32.93
N ASP A 122 -5.90 20.29 32.88
CA ASP A 122 -5.02 20.44 31.73
C ASP A 122 -4.22 19.15 31.45
N SER A 123 -3.71 18.52 32.51
CA SER A 123 -3.00 17.25 32.40
C SER A 123 -3.91 16.14 31.84
N TYR A 124 -5.17 16.09 32.26
CA TYR A 124 -6.15 15.14 31.74
C TYR A 124 -6.37 15.34 30.23
N TYR A 125 -6.67 16.56 29.79
CA TYR A 125 -6.89 16.85 28.37
C TYR A 125 -5.66 16.53 27.53
N ASN A 126 -4.46 16.87 28.02
CA ASN A 126 -3.20 16.54 27.33
C ASN A 126 -3.00 15.02 27.17
N ARG A 127 -3.31 14.22 28.20
CA ARG A 127 -3.25 12.74 28.08
C ARG A 127 -4.22 12.23 27.02
N GLN A 128 -5.44 12.75 26.99
CA GLN A 128 -6.44 12.30 26.01
C GLN A 128 -6.06 12.70 24.58
N ALA A 129 -5.54 13.92 24.38
CA ALA A 129 -5.02 14.35 23.08
C ALA A 129 -3.84 13.48 22.61
N ASN A 130 -2.93 13.11 23.53
CA ASN A 130 -1.82 12.20 23.22
C ASN A 130 -2.30 10.79 22.86
N ASN A 131 -3.26 10.23 23.61
CA ASN A 131 -3.85 8.94 23.30
C ASN A 131 -4.53 8.94 21.93
N LEU A 132 -5.32 9.97 21.63
CA LEU A 132 -5.97 10.13 20.33
C LEU A 132 -4.94 10.19 19.20
N SER A 133 -3.88 10.99 19.37
CA SER A 133 -2.80 11.11 18.39
C SER A 133 -2.11 9.77 18.12
N ASN A 134 -1.82 9.00 19.17
CA ASN A 134 -1.21 7.68 19.05
C ASN A 134 -2.11 6.68 18.31
N LEU A 135 -3.41 6.69 18.59
CA LEU A 135 -4.39 5.84 17.92
C LEU A 135 -4.50 6.19 16.42
N LEU A 136 -4.55 7.48 16.08
CA LEU A 136 -4.59 7.94 14.69
C LEU A 136 -3.31 7.60 13.93
N ASN A 137 -2.14 7.80 14.54
CA ASN A 137 -0.85 7.45 13.94
C ASN A 137 -0.74 5.94 13.66
N THR A 138 -1.19 5.10 14.60
CA THR A 138 -1.21 3.65 14.42
C THR A 138 -2.16 3.26 13.29
N SER A 139 -3.38 3.84 13.26
CA SER A 139 -4.36 3.60 12.21
C SER A 139 -3.83 3.97 10.81
N ASN A 140 -3.22 5.16 10.69
CA ASN A 140 -2.60 5.63 9.44
C ASN A 140 -1.47 4.71 8.98
N THR A 141 -0.66 4.22 9.91
CA THR A 141 0.42 3.27 9.61
C THR A 141 -0.14 1.97 9.02
N LEU A 142 -1.17 1.39 9.66
CA LEU A 142 -1.83 0.18 9.14
C LEU A 142 -2.45 0.41 7.76
N TYR A 143 -3.11 1.56 7.57
CA TYR A 143 -3.66 1.94 6.27
C TYR A 143 -2.60 2.05 5.17
N ASN A 144 -1.44 2.64 5.48
CA ASN A 144 -0.32 2.75 4.54
C ASN A 144 0.22 1.37 4.12
N TYR A 145 0.29 0.42 5.04
CA TYR A 145 0.67 -0.96 4.69
C TYR A 145 -0.35 -1.62 3.76
N ILE A 146 -1.65 -1.50 4.07
CA ILE A 146 -2.72 -2.08 3.25
C ILE A 146 -2.71 -1.47 1.84
N SER A 147 -2.64 -0.15 1.73
CA SER A 147 -2.63 0.54 0.44
C SER A 147 -1.37 0.21 -0.37
N GLY A 148 -0.19 0.12 0.27
CA GLY A 148 1.04 -0.30 -0.36
C GLY A 148 0.97 -1.72 -0.95
N LEU A 149 0.37 -2.67 -0.21
CA LEU A 149 0.16 -4.03 -0.70
C LEU A 149 -0.85 -4.10 -1.84
N ASN A 150 -1.94 -3.32 -1.75
CA ASN A 150 -2.93 -3.24 -2.83
C ASN A 150 -2.32 -2.69 -4.11
N ASN A 151 -1.57 -1.59 -4.03
CA ASN A 151 -0.91 -0.98 -5.18
C ASN A 151 0.12 -1.91 -5.81
N SER A 152 0.90 -2.63 -4.98
CA SER A 152 1.87 -3.62 -5.44
C SER A 152 1.20 -4.78 -6.17
N SER A 153 0.13 -5.32 -5.57
CA SER A 153 -0.67 -6.41 -6.16
C SER A 153 -1.31 -6.00 -7.49
N GLN A 154 -1.88 -4.79 -7.55
CA GLN A 154 -2.49 -4.27 -8.78
C GLN A 154 -1.45 -4.02 -9.87
N SER A 155 -0.28 -3.47 -9.51
CA SER A 155 0.82 -3.24 -10.45
C SER A 155 1.36 -4.54 -11.03
N ASN A 156 1.47 -5.58 -10.19
CA ASN A 156 1.86 -6.91 -10.63
C ASN A 156 0.82 -7.52 -11.59
N ALA A 157 -0.47 -7.44 -11.24
CA ALA A 157 -1.56 -7.93 -12.11
C ALA A 157 -1.56 -7.24 -13.47
N ASN A 158 -1.37 -5.91 -13.50
CA ASN A 158 -1.26 -5.13 -14.72
C ASN A 158 -0.04 -5.53 -15.55
N SER A 159 1.11 -5.73 -14.91
CA SER A 159 2.37 -6.10 -15.58
C SER A 159 2.27 -7.49 -16.22
N VAL A 160 1.78 -8.48 -15.47
CA VAL A 160 1.58 -9.85 -15.97
C VAL A 160 0.53 -9.88 -17.08
N SER A 161 -0.57 -9.13 -16.93
CA SER A 161 -1.60 -9.02 -17.97
C SER A 161 -1.05 -8.43 -19.27
N SER A 162 -0.27 -7.34 -19.16
CA SER A 162 0.35 -6.68 -20.32
C SER A 162 1.37 -7.59 -21.00
N TYR A 163 2.21 -8.28 -20.23
CA TYR A 163 3.14 -9.27 -20.75
C TYR A 163 2.43 -10.40 -21.51
N ASN A 164 1.37 -10.97 -20.92
CA ASN A 164 0.59 -12.03 -21.55
C ASN A 164 -0.08 -11.56 -22.84
N LEU A 165 -0.63 -10.34 -22.85
CA LEU A 165 -1.25 -9.74 -24.03
C LEU A 165 -0.23 -9.53 -25.17
N ASN A 166 0.94 -8.97 -24.86
CA ASN A 166 2.01 -8.74 -25.84
C ASN A 166 2.51 -10.06 -26.43
N LYS A 167 2.71 -11.07 -25.57
CA LYS A 167 3.10 -12.42 -26.02
C LYS A 167 2.04 -13.03 -26.95
N PHE A 168 0.76 -12.88 -26.62
CA PHE A 168 -0.32 -13.36 -27.47
C PHE A 168 -0.31 -12.70 -28.86
N TYR A 169 -0.12 -11.39 -28.95
CA TYR A 169 -0.04 -10.70 -30.25
C TYR A 169 1.20 -11.08 -31.06
N ALA A 170 2.34 -11.25 -30.41
CA ALA A 170 3.56 -11.75 -31.05
C ALA A 170 3.35 -13.15 -31.65
N ASP A 171 2.77 -14.07 -30.86
CA ASP A 171 2.47 -15.44 -31.31
C ASP A 171 1.47 -15.47 -32.47
N GLN A 172 0.48 -14.57 -32.48
CA GLN A 172 -0.49 -14.46 -33.56
C GLN A 172 0.14 -13.92 -34.85
N THR A 173 1.06 -12.97 -34.73
CA THR A 173 1.80 -12.42 -35.89
C THR A 173 2.73 -13.47 -36.48
N ALA A 174 3.49 -14.18 -35.64
CA ALA A 174 4.38 -15.26 -36.09
C ALA A 174 3.62 -16.37 -36.84
N LYS A 175 2.43 -16.76 -36.37
CA LYS A 175 1.58 -17.73 -37.09
C LYS A 175 1.09 -17.22 -38.44
N GLN A 176 0.71 -15.95 -38.54
CA GLN A 176 0.31 -15.36 -39.81
C GLN A 176 1.47 -15.32 -40.80
N GLN A 177 2.67 -14.96 -40.35
CA GLN A 177 3.88 -15.00 -41.18
C GLN A 177 4.19 -16.43 -41.66
N LEU A 178 4.12 -17.42 -40.78
CA LEU A 178 4.28 -18.84 -41.17
C LEU A 178 3.24 -19.27 -42.20
N PHE A 179 1.97 -18.92 -42.00
CA PHE A 179 0.91 -19.22 -42.95
C PHE A 179 1.17 -18.56 -44.31
N ASN A 180 1.51 -17.27 -44.32
CA ASN A 180 1.83 -16.54 -45.55
C ASN A 180 3.05 -17.15 -46.26
N ASN A 181 4.08 -17.55 -45.54
CA ASN A 181 5.26 -18.21 -46.12
C ASN A 181 4.93 -19.58 -46.71
N ILE A 182 4.05 -20.36 -46.06
CA ILE A 182 3.59 -21.65 -46.60
C ILE A 182 2.73 -21.44 -47.85
N VAL A 183 1.78 -20.50 -47.84
CA VAL A 183 0.92 -20.21 -48.98
C VAL A 183 1.74 -19.67 -50.16
N ASN A 184 2.66 -18.74 -49.92
CA ASN A 184 3.56 -18.22 -50.96
C ASN A 184 4.54 -19.28 -51.47
N GLY A 185 5.05 -20.14 -50.59
CA GLY A 185 5.88 -21.29 -50.97
C GLY A 185 5.13 -22.31 -51.83
N ALA A 186 3.88 -22.63 -51.48
CA ALA A 186 3.01 -23.52 -52.27
C ALA A 186 2.64 -22.91 -53.64
N SER A 187 2.48 -21.59 -53.71
CA SER A 187 2.26 -20.85 -54.97
C SER A 187 3.46 -20.96 -55.92
N SER A 188 4.68 -20.97 -55.37
CA SER A 188 5.91 -21.18 -56.13
C SER A 188 6.02 -22.59 -56.70
N PHE A 189 5.55 -23.62 -55.98
CA PHE A 189 5.45 -24.99 -56.50
C PHE A 189 4.40 -25.12 -57.61
N SER A 190 3.28 -24.39 -57.53
CA SER A 190 2.26 -24.37 -58.59
C SER A 190 2.79 -23.78 -59.90
N ASN A 191 3.71 -22.80 -59.85
CA ASN A 191 4.34 -22.23 -61.04
C ASN A 191 5.35 -23.18 -61.68
N ILE A 192 6.09 -23.96 -60.89
CA ILE A 192 6.99 -25.00 -61.42
C ILE A 192 6.19 -26.13 -62.09
N ALA A 193 5.05 -26.52 -61.51
CA ALA A 193 4.17 -27.54 -62.09
C ALA A 193 3.54 -27.10 -63.43
N ASN A 194 3.24 -25.80 -63.62
CA ASN A 194 2.73 -25.27 -64.89
C ASN A 194 3.79 -25.09 -65.98
N THR A 195 5.08 -25.11 -65.64
CA THR A 195 6.18 -25.14 -66.64
C THR A 195 6.53 -26.55 -67.12
N TRP A 196 6.00 -27.59 -66.48
CA TRP A 196 6.11 -28.98 -66.94
C TRP A 196 4.86 -29.40 -67.71
N SER A 197 4.64 -28.77 -68.87
CA SER A 197 3.76 -29.35 -69.90
C SER A 197 4.62 -30.26 -70.80
N PRO A 198 4.38 -31.58 -70.86
CA PRO A 198 5.06 -32.46 -71.80
C PRO A 198 4.38 -32.33 -73.16
N THR A 199 4.60 -31.23 -73.87
CA THR A 199 4.24 -31.17 -75.30
C THR A 199 5.05 -30.09 -76.01
N THR A 200 5.68 -30.49 -77.12
CA THR A 200 6.29 -29.66 -78.17
C THR A 200 7.61 -28.95 -77.89
N GLN A 201 8.73 -29.69 -77.81
CA GLN A 201 10.03 -29.29 -78.41
C GLN A 201 10.85 -30.51 -78.86
N ILE A 202 10.27 -31.41 -79.67
CA ILE A 202 11.06 -32.24 -80.60
C ILE A 202 11.23 -31.38 -81.85
N GLY A 203 12.29 -30.58 -81.92
CA GLY A 203 12.45 -29.71 -83.08
C GLY A 203 13.70 -28.84 -83.15
N ASN A 204 14.67 -28.95 -82.24
CA ASN A 204 15.89 -28.13 -82.34
C ASN A 204 17.16 -28.79 -81.79
N LEU A 205 17.28 -30.11 -81.95
CA LEU A 205 18.48 -30.88 -81.55
C LEU A 205 19.54 -31.02 -82.66
N PHE A 206 19.36 -30.37 -83.81
CA PHE A 206 20.35 -30.36 -84.90
C PHE A 206 20.47 -28.98 -85.55
N SER A 207 21.04 -28.00 -84.84
CA SER A 207 21.87 -26.98 -85.50
C SER A 207 22.76 -26.27 -84.48
N GLY A 208 24.08 -26.32 -84.72
CA GLY A 208 25.00 -25.28 -84.26
C GLY A 208 25.67 -25.49 -82.90
N SER A 209 26.52 -26.52 -82.77
CA SER A 209 27.65 -26.46 -81.83
C SER A 209 28.75 -25.58 -82.42
N GLY A 210 28.87 -24.35 -81.95
CA GLY A 210 29.97 -23.44 -82.30
C GLY A 210 30.20 -22.41 -81.21
N SER A 211 31.22 -22.66 -80.38
CA SER A 211 31.91 -21.68 -79.51
C SER A 211 31.08 -21.13 -78.32
N ASN A 212 31.61 -20.70 -77.18
CA ASN A 212 32.95 -20.29 -76.83
C ASN A 212 33.13 -20.37 -75.30
N THR A 213 34.34 -20.77 -74.92
CA THR A 213 35.12 -20.54 -73.68
C THR A 213 34.49 -19.86 -72.45
N SER A 214 34.59 -20.62 -71.35
CA SER A 214 34.78 -20.20 -69.95
C SER A 214 35.67 -18.97 -69.74
N THR A 215 35.23 -18.06 -68.87
CA THR A 215 36.12 -17.28 -67.98
C THR A 215 35.50 -17.20 -66.59
N LEU A 216 36.10 -17.93 -65.64
CA LEU A 216 36.06 -17.62 -64.21
C LEU A 216 36.69 -16.25 -63.97
N SER A 217 36.16 -15.47 -63.04
CA SER A 217 37.01 -14.84 -62.02
C SER A 217 36.25 -14.58 -60.72
N ASN A 218 36.87 -15.07 -59.66
CA ASN A 218 36.45 -15.02 -58.26
C ASN A 218 36.38 -13.60 -57.73
N ALA A 219 35.37 -13.37 -56.90
CA ALA A 219 35.42 -12.40 -55.82
C ALA A 219 36.52 -12.77 -54.83
N TYR A 220 37.32 -11.81 -54.38
CA TYR A 220 37.86 -11.73 -53.01
C TYR A 220 38.65 -10.43 -52.85
N ASN A 221 38.11 -9.49 -52.05
CA ASN A 221 38.89 -8.68 -51.12
C ASN A 221 37.90 -8.10 -50.08
N ASN A 222 37.77 -8.71 -48.90
CA ASN A 222 38.66 -8.67 -47.74
C ASN A 222 38.44 -7.39 -46.91
N SER A 223 37.68 -7.58 -45.83
CA SER A 223 37.92 -7.13 -44.45
C SER A 223 38.10 -5.64 -44.09
N ASN A 224 37.35 -5.29 -43.03
CA ASN A 224 37.67 -4.33 -41.97
C ASN A 224 37.90 -2.86 -42.35
N LEU A 225 36.89 -2.04 -42.05
CA LEU A 225 36.92 -0.99 -41.01
C LEU A 225 35.49 -0.49 -40.73
#